data_AF-H1Y574-F1
#
_entry.id   AF-H1Y574-F1
#
_cell.length_a   1.000
_cell.length_b   1.000
_cell.length_c   1.000
_cell.angle_alpha   90.00
_cell.angle_beta   90.00
_cell.angle_gamma   90.00
#
_symmetry.space_group_name_H-M   'P 1'
#
loop_
_entity.id
_entity.type
_entity.pdbx_description
1 polymer ?
#
loop_
_entity_poly.entity_id
_entity_poly.type
_entity_poly.pdbx_seq_one_letter_code
_entity_poly.pdbx_strand_id
1 'polypeptide(L)' 'MRISSETLKKFHLVPKMKLKKTLYKLANNYFIETEDVEDKTHYEMYWENWGRKIRFSTGTFKNEDDFIYHVEYASTCNG' A
#
# COMPACT_ATOMS: atom_id res chain seq x y z
N MET A 1 -3.68 10.55 7.46
CA MET A 1 -4.36 9.39 8.06
C MET A 1 -3.35 8.30 8.39
N ARG A 2 -3.49 7.56 9.51
CA ARG A 2 -2.59 6.45 9.83
C ARG A 2 -3.32 5.12 9.70
N ILE A 3 -2.74 4.14 9.00
CA ILE A 3 -3.27 2.77 8.95
C ILE A 3 -3.20 2.15 10.35
N SER A 4 -4.31 1.59 10.82
CA SER A 4 -4.42 1.06 12.18
C SER A 4 -3.58 -0.21 12.35
N SER A 5 -3.13 -0.44 13.59
CA SER A 5 -2.39 -1.65 13.91
C SER A 5 -3.23 -2.93 13.74
N GLU A 6 -4.56 -2.80 13.85
CA GLU A 6 -5.50 -3.92 13.69
C GLU A 6 -5.57 -4.36 12.23
N THR A 7 -5.69 -3.42 11.30
CA THR A 7 -5.63 -3.69 9.86
C THR A 7 -4.31 -4.33 9.45
N LEU A 8 -3.19 -3.79 9.93
CA LEU A 8 -1.87 -4.36 9.62
C LEU A 8 -1.72 -5.80 10.13
N LYS A 9 -2.23 -6.10 11.33
CA LYS A 9 -2.27 -7.46 11.89
C LYS A 9 -3.18 -8.37 11.08
N LYS A 10 -4.40 -7.91 10.73
CA LYS A 10 -5.39 -8.66 9.93
C LYS A 10 -4.80 -9.16 8.61
N PHE A 11 -4.02 -8.32 7.93
CA PHE A 11 -3.43 -8.64 6.63
C PHE A 11 -1.96 -9.08 6.70
N HIS A 12 -1.42 -9.33 7.89
CA HIS A 12 -0.02 -9.72 8.10
C HIS A 12 1.00 -8.77 7.43
N LEU A 13 0.69 -7.47 7.37
CA LEU A 13 1.51 -6.47 6.73
C LEU A 13 2.56 -5.91 7.70
N VAL A 14 3.82 -5.96 7.28
CA VAL A 14 4.93 -5.35 8.01
C VAL A 14 5.37 -4.08 7.27
N PRO A 15 5.03 -2.87 7.78
CA PRO A 15 5.43 -1.63 7.15
C PRO A 15 6.95 -1.46 7.20
N LYS A 16 7.54 -1.05 6.08
CA LYS A 16 8.95 -0.67 6.00
C LYS A 16 9.05 0.82 5.77
N MET A 17 9.63 1.54 6.74
CA MET A 17 9.90 2.97 6.57
C MET A 17 11.11 3.17 5.65
N LYS A 18 10.95 4.00 4.63
CA LYS A 18 12.01 4.40 3.71
C LYS A 18 11.92 5.90 3.49
N LEU A 19 12.85 6.66 4.07
CA LEU A 19 12.83 8.12 4.07
C LEU A 19 11.51 8.64 4.68
N LYS A 20 10.74 9.43 3.92
CA LYS A 20 9.42 9.95 4.30
C LYS A 20 8.25 9.05 3.89
N LYS A 21 8.54 7.88 3.32
CA LYS A 21 7.52 6.95 2.81
C LYS A 21 7.43 5.70 3.67
N THR A 22 6.23 5.14 3.74
CA THR A 22 5.99 3.81 4.30
C THR A 22 5.64 2.85 3.18
N LEU A 23 6.40 1.77 3.08
CA LEU A 23 6.21 0.71 2.09
C LEU A 23 5.47 -0.47 2.72
N TYR A 24 4.38 -0.87 2.09
CA TYR A 24 3.63 -2.08 2.39
C TYR A 24 3.82 -3.07 1.23
N LYS A 25 4.41 -4.23 1.52
CA LYS A 25 4.47 -5.35 0.57
C LYS A 25 3.16 -6.13 0.65
N LEU A 26 2.46 -6.24 -0.46
CA LEU A 26 1.21 -6.97 -0.59
C LEU A 26 1.43 -8.34 -1.25
N ALA A 27 0.33 -9.05 -1.51
CA ALA A 27 0.33 -10.27 -2.31
C ALA A 27 0.76 -10.02 -3.76
N ASN A 28 1.17 -11.09 -4.46
CA ASN A 28 1.45 -11.11 -5.91
C ASN A 28 2.45 -10.04 -6.40
N ASN A 29 3.45 -9.71 -5.58
CA ASN A 29 4.44 -8.65 -5.82
C ASN A 29 3.83 -7.25 -6.04
N TYR A 30 2.63 -7.00 -5.52
CA TYR A 30 2.12 -5.65 -5.38
C TYR A 30 2.71 -4.98 -4.16
N PHE A 31 2.83 -3.67 -4.25
CA PHE A 31 3.33 -2.80 -3.22
C PHE A 31 2.49 -1.53 -3.17
N ILE A 32 2.31 -1.01 -1.96
CA ILE A 32 1.78 0.33 -1.73
C ILE A 32 2.86 1.13 -1.01
N GLU A 33 3.28 2.23 -1.61
CA GLU A 33 4.06 3.27 -0.93
C GLU A 33 3.10 4.38 -0.49
N THR A 34 3.15 4.76 0.79
CA THR A 34 2.38 5.89 1.31
C THR A 34 3.30 7.01 1.78
N GLU A 35 2.87 8.25 1.62
CA GLU A 35 3.54 9.44 2.13
C GLU A 35 2.50 10.36 2.78
N ASP A 36 2.74 10.71 4.04
CA ASP A 36 1.89 11.67 4.75
C ASP A 36 2.37 13.09 4.42
N VAL A 37 1.50 13.87 3.79
CA VAL A 37 1.73 15.27 3.42
C VAL A 37 0.58 16.08 3.99
N GLU A 38 0.89 16.94 4.97
CA GLU A 38 -0.11 17.69 5.75
C GLU A 38 -1.15 16.72 6.37
N ASP A 39 -2.43 16.92 6.09
CA ASP A 39 -3.54 16.09 6.59
C ASP A 39 -3.89 14.92 5.66
N LYS A 40 -3.14 14.74 4.56
CA LYS A 40 -3.43 13.77 3.50
C LYS A 40 -2.40 12.65 3.46
N THR A 41 -2.86 11.43 3.22
CA THR A 41 -1.99 10.29 2.99
C THR A 41 -2.03 9.94 1.52
N HIS A 42 -0.99 10.34 0.79
CA HIS A 42 -0.83 9.98 -0.61
C HIS A 42 -0.36 8.54 -0.72
N TYR A 43 -0.83 7.84 -1.75
CA TYR A 43 -0.40 6.48 -2.04
C TYR A 43 -0.01 6.31 -3.50
N GLU A 44 0.92 5.39 -3.72
CA GLU A 44 1.27 4.84 -5.02
C GLU A 44 1.26 3.32 -4.92
N MET A 45 0.40 2.70 -5.72
CA MET A 45 0.32 1.26 -5.88
C MET A 45 1.01 0.84 -7.18
N TYR A 46 1.86 -0.18 -7.06
CA TYR A 46 2.62 -0.70 -8.16
C TYR A 46 2.88 -2.19 -7.99
N TRP A 47 3.15 -2.84 -9.11
CA TRP A 47 3.70 -4.20 -9.14
C TRP A 47 5.19 -4.11 -9.42
N GLU A 48 5.99 -4.95 -8.77
CA GLU A 48 7.42 -5.05 -9.05
C GLU A 48 7.77 -6.44 -9.57
N ASN A 49 8.46 -6.48 -10.71
CA ASN A 49 9.02 -7.72 -11.23
C ASN A 49 10.43 -7.48 -11.79
N TRP A 50 11.40 -8.26 -11.32
CA TRP A 50 12.81 -8.17 -11.69
C TRP A 50 13.38 -6.75 -11.66
N GLY A 51 13.05 -6.00 -10.60
CA GLY A 51 13.50 -4.62 -10.40
C GLY A 51 12.79 -3.58 -11.27
N ARG A 52 11.81 -3.97 -12.10
CA ARG A 52 10.95 -3.05 -12.84
C ARG A 52 9.70 -2.75 -12.03
N LYS A 53 9.45 -1.46 -11.80
CA LYS A 53 8.27 -0.92 -11.15
C LYS A 53 7.22 -0.56 -12.20
N ILE A 54 6.05 -1.22 -12.16
CA ILE A 54 4.89 -0.90 -13.01
C ILE A 54 3.82 -0.27 -12.13
N ARG A 55 3.56 1.02 -12.32
CA ARG A 55 2.57 1.78 -11.56
C ARG A 55 1.16 1.55 -12.12
N PHE A 56 0.18 1.29 -11.24
CA PHE A 56 -1.22 1.08 -11.62
C PHE A 56 -2.17 2.13 -11.07
N SER A 57 -1.93 2.59 -9.85
CA SER A 57 -2.83 3.53 -9.18
C SER A 57 -2.06 4.48 -8.28
N THR A 58 -2.50 5.73 -8.25
CA THR A 58 -2.00 6.76 -7.34
C THR A 58 -3.15 7.61 -6.88
N GLY A 59 -3.11 8.07 -5.63
CA GLY A 59 -4.16 8.92 -5.11
C GLY A 59 -3.92 9.35 -3.68
N THR A 60 -5.01 9.68 -3.00
CA THR A 60 -5.02 9.96 -1.56
C THR A 60 -6.04 9.04 -0.91
N PHE A 61 -5.69 8.44 0.22
CA PHE A 61 -6.66 7.70 1.02
C PHE A 61 -7.62 8.67 1.71
N LYS A 62 -8.93 8.47 1.51
CA LYS A 62 -9.97 9.18 2.24
C LYS A 62 -10.17 8.57 3.62
N ASN A 63 -10.09 7.24 3.69
CA ASN A 63 -10.20 6.46 4.91
C ASN A 63 -9.37 5.17 4.80
N GLU A 64 -9.48 4.31 5.82
CA GLU A 64 -8.71 3.07 5.91
C GLU A 64 -9.28 1.99 4.98
N ASP A 65 -10.57 2.07 4.66
CA ASP A 65 -11.23 1.15 3.73
C ASP A 65 -10.63 1.25 2.32
N ASP A 66 -10.21 2.45 1.90
CA ASP A 66 -9.49 2.62 0.63
C ASP A 66 -8.17 1.81 0.61
N PHE A 67 -7.45 1.76 1.73
CA PHE A 67 -6.24 0.95 1.84
C PHE A 67 -6.58 -0.55 1.80
N ILE A 68 -7.59 -0.97 2.56
CA ILE A 68 -8.06 -2.35 2.62
C ILE A 68 -8.47 -2.84 1.22
N TYR A 69 -9.21 -2.02 0.46
CA TYR A 69 -9.61 -2.32 -0.91
C TYR A 69 -8.41 -2.72 -1.79
N HIS A 70 -7.30 -1.97 -1.73
CA HIS A 70 -6.11 -2.30 -2.54
C HIS A 70 -5.38 -3.55 -2.05
N VAL A 71 -5.38 -3.82 -0.74
CA VAL A 71 -4.81 -5.05 -0.16
C VAL A 71 -5.60 -6.28 -0.64
N GLU A 72 -6.93 -6.19 -0.60
CA GLU A 72 -7.82 -7.25 -1.06
C GLU A 72 -7.71 -7.42 -2.58
N TYR A 73 -7.71 -6.33 -3.34
CA TYR A 73 -7.49 -6.36 -4.79
C TYR A 73 -6.20 -7.09 -5.15
N ALA A 74 -5.06 -6.71 -4.54
CA ALA A 74 -3.78 -7.35 -4.77
C ALA A 74 -3.80 -8.86 -4.47
N SER A 75 -4.60 -9.28 -3.49
CA SER A 75 -4.76 -10.69 -3.11
C SER A 75 -5.61 -11.48 -4.10
N THR A 76 -6.53 -10.84 -4.81
CA THR A 76 -7.39 -11.49 -5.83
C THR A 76 -6.74 -11.61 -7.22
N CYS A 77 -5.69 -10.84 -7.49
CA CYS A 77 -4.93 -10.94 -8.74
C CYS A 77 -4.07 -12.22 -8.75
N ASN A 78 -4.67 -13.37 -9.08
CA ASN A 78 -3.95 -14.62 -9.27
C ASN A 78 -2.90 -14.46 -10.38
N GLY A 79 -1.63 -14.72 -10.06
CA GLY A 79 -0.54 -14.91 -11.02
C GLY A 79 -0.53 -16.32 -11.61
#